data_AF-A0A1C5QK61-F1
#
_entry.id   AF-A0A1C5QK61-F1
#
_cell.length_a   1.000
_cell.length_b   1.000
_cell.length_c   1.000
_cell.angle_alpha   90.00
_cell.angle_beta   90.00
_cell.angle_gamma   90.00
#
_symmetry.space_group_name_H-M   'P 1'
#
loop_
_entity.id
_entity.type
_entity.pdbx_description
1 polymer ?
#
loop_
_entity_poly.entity_id
_entity_poly.type
_entity_poly.pdbx_seq_one_letter_code
_entity_poly.pdbx_strand_id
1 'polypeptide(L)'
;MNFSKIKENALKYLGYHHQILDEKMNVLIDECIEEIEKMSSFRATYRKFPLSFHPLRIDEISLNLDYPDLNNLFQNCHDVVIIGCTLGLQVEKRSHYYSHIDMTKATIFDAVASSFLEVQCNEYENEQLIGKRTFRFCPGYGRVPIELNKELAFIIESSKKIGLTVQESNILLPQKSMVGLIGLGDNRKEKTCQNCLHIKDCNFRKRGQTCYAKD
;
A
#
# COMPACT_ATOMS: atom_id res chain seq x y z
N MET A 1 16.12 4.42 7.80
CA MET A 1 14.89 4.85 7.12
C MET A 1 15.25 5.75 5.94
N ASN A 2 14.70 5.50 4.75
CA ASN A 2 15.06 6.24 3.54
C ASN A 2 14.17 7.50 3.36
N PHE A 3 14.50 8.58 4.08
CA PHE A 3 13.74 9.85 4.04
C PHE A 3 13.64 10.46 2.64
N SER A 4 14.69 10.30 1.83
CA SER A 4 14.69 10.78 0.44
C SER A 4 13.55 10.15 -0.38
N LYS A 5 13.37 8.83 -0.27
CA LYS A 5 12.31 8.11 -0.98
C LYS A 5 10.92 8.47 -0.48
N ILE A 6 10.77 8.68 0.84
CA ILE A 6 9.50 9.12 1.44
C ILE A 6 9.10 10.48 0.86
N LYS A 7 10.05 11.42 0.83
CA LYS A 7 9.86 12.77 0.31
C LYS A 7 9.53 12.79 -1.17
N GLU A 8 10.27 12.04 -1.99
CA GLU A 8 10.04 11.94 -3.44
C GLU A 8 8.61 11.48 -3.76
N ASN A 9 8.14 10.43 -3.07
CA ASN A 9 6.79 9.91 -3.26
C ASN A 9 5.71 10.87 -2.71
N ALA A 10 5.95 11.51 -1.56
CA ALA A 10 5.03 12.51 -1.02
C ALA A 10 4.83 13.68 -2.00
N LEU A 11 5.91 14.17 -2.62
CA LEU A 11 5.86 15.22 -3.64
C LEU A 11 5.02 14.80 -4.86
N LYS A 12 5.13 13.54 -5.30
CA LYS A 12 4.26 13.00 -6.37
C LYS A 12 2.79 13.05 -5.99
N TYR A 13 2.44 12.71 -4.74
CA TYR A 13 1.06 12.79 -4.23
C TYR A 13 0.55 14.23 -4.10
N LEU A 14 1.43 15.16 -3.72
CA LEU A 14 1.15 16.59 -3.72
C LEU A 14 1.05 17.19 -5.14
N GLY A 15 1.32 16.39 -6.17
CA GLY A 15 1.20 16.78 -7.57
C GLY A 15 2.37 17.61 -8.09
N TYR A 16 3.49 17.65 -7.37
CA TYR A 16 4.70 18.33 -7.83
C TYR A 16 5.25 17.67 -9.10
N HIS A 17 5.53 18.52 -10.09
CA HIS A 17 6.10 18.11 -11.37
C HIS A 17 7.06 19.19 -11.88
N HIS A 18 8.36 18.98 -11.68
CA HIS A 18 9.45 19.84 -12.16
C HIS A 18 9.35 21.32 -11.71
N GLN A 19 8.68 21.57 -10.59
CA GLN A 19 8.57 22.90 -9.98
C GLN A 19 9.68 23.08 -8.94
N ILE A 20 10.14 24.31 -8.77
CA ILE A 20 11.03 24.65 -7.65
C ILE A 20 10.20 24.53 -6.37
N LEU A 21 10.66 23.67 -5.47
CA LEU A 21 10.08 23.54 -4.15
C LEU A 21 10.47 24.78 -3.34
N ASP A 22 9.49 25.54 -2.86
CA ASP A 22 9.78 26.65 -1.97
C ASP A 22 10.35 26.13 -0.64
N GLU A 23 11.18 26.94 0.01
CA GLU A 23 11.89 26.54 1.22
C GLU A 23 10.93 26.21 2.37
N LYS A 24 9.81 26.93 2.48
CA LYS A 24 8.82 26.71 3.54
C LYS A 24 8.13 25.36 3.40
N MET A 25 7.75 24.99 2.17
CA MET A 25 7.16 23.70 1.85
C MET A 25 8.16 22.57 2.07
N ASN A 26 9.43 22.79 1.71
CA ASN A 26 10.49 21.83 1.95
C ASN A 26 10.65 21.52 3.44
N VAL A 27 10.73 22.55 4.28
CA VAL A 27 10.78 22.43 5.75
C VAL A 27 9.53 21.75 6.28
N LEU A 28 8.34 22.14 5.82
CA LEU A 28 7.08 21.57 6.30
C LEU A 28 6.93 20.08 5.97
N ILE A 29 7.42 19.63 4.80
CA ILE A 29 7.48 18.21 4.46
C ILE A 29 8.42 17.47 5.41
N ASP A 30 9.61 18.02 5.67
CA ASP A 30 10.59 17.40 6.57
C ASP A 30 10.07 17.31 8.01
N GLU A 31 9.42 18.37 8.50
CA GLU A 31 8.71 18.36 9.79
C GLU A 31 7.65 17.26 9.85
N CYS A 32 6.83 17.10 8.82
CA CYS A 32 5.80 16.06 8.78
C CYS A 32 6.41 14.64 8.78
N ILE A 33 7.52 14.45 8.07
CA ILE A 33 8.26 13.18 8.05
C ILE A 33 8.74 12.83 9.46
N GLU A 34 9.41 13.76 10.13
CA GLU A 34 9.87 13.55 11.51
C GLU A 34 8.72 13.30 12.49
N GLU A 35 7.62 14.02 12.34
CA GLU A 35 6.44 13.87 13.19
C GLU A 35 5.84 12.46 13.07
N ILE A 36 5.69 11.98 11.83
CA ILE A 36 5.16 10.64 11.53
C ILE A 36 6.10 9.56 12.03
N GLU A 37 7.41 9.71 11.84
CA GLU A 37 8.39 8.75 12.35
C GLU A 37 8.27 8.60 13.87
N LYS A 38 8.17 9.72 14.62
CA LYS A 38 8.08 9.71 16.08
C LYS A 38 6.77 9.14 16.61
N MET A 39 5.65 9.33 15.91
CA MET A 39 4.31 8.95 16.40
C MET A 39 3.77 7.65 15.82
N SER A 40 4.27 7.20 14.67
CA SER A 40 3.75 6.02 13.99
C SER A 40 4.07 4.77 14.80
N SER A 41 3.13 3.84 14.83
CA SER A 41 3.35 2.49 15.33
C SER A 41 3.14 1.55 14.17
N PHE A 42 4.15 1.46 13.29
CA PHE A 42 4.09 0.55 12.16
C PHE A 42 3.92 -0.89 12.67
N ARG A 43 2.85 -1.53 12.24
CA ARG A 43 2.54 -2.92 12.58
C ARG A 43 2.13 -3.65 11.31
N ALA A 44 2.60 -4.87 11.17
CA ALA A 44 2.27 -5.73 10.04
C ALA A 44 1.99 -7.15 10.52
N THR A 45 1.12 -7.84 9.79
CA THR A 45 0.86 -9.27 9.97
C THR A 45 0.64 -9.89 8.61
N TYR A 46 1.05 -11.14 8.44
CA TYR A 46 0.84 -11.89 7.21
C TYR A 46 0.59 -13.36 7.50
N ARG A 47 -0.02 -14.03 6.52
CA ARG A 47 -0.14 -15.50 6.47
C ARG A 47 0.17 -15.97 5.06
N LYS A 48 0.84 -17.11 4.96
CA LYS A 48 1.20 -17.76 3.70
C LYS A 48 0.29 -18.97 3.48
N PHE A 49 -0.15 -19.17 2.24
CA PHE A 49 -0.97 -20.32 1.85
C PHE A 49 -0.57 -20.87 0.49
N PRO A 50 -0.73 -22.17 0.24
CA PRO A 50 -0.58 -22.74 -1.08
C PRO A 50 -1.70 -22.25 -2.02
N LEU A 51 -1.36 -22.04 -3.28
CA LEU A 51 -2.32 -21.71 -4.33
C LEU A 51 -2.82 -22.98 -5.04
N SER A 52 -4.13 -23.05 -5.26
CA SER A 52 -4.76 -24.02 -6.14
C SER A 52 -5.23 -23.31 -7.41
N PHE A 53 -5.05 -23.96 -8.55
CA PHE A 53 -5.39 -23.41 -9.88
C PHE A 53 -6.55 -24.17 -10.52
N HIS A 54 -7.23 -23.52 -11.47
CA HIS A 54 -8.38 -24.05 -12.22
C HIS A 54 -9.61 -24.40 -11.34
N PRO A 55 -10.27 -23.42 -10.69
CA PRO A 55 -9.99 -21.97 -10.66
C PRO A 55 -8.96 -21.57 -9.59
N LEU A 56 -8.43 -20.34 -9.69
CA LEU A 56 -7.48 -19.78 -8.73
C LEU A 56 -8.12 -19.56 -7.36
N ARG A 57 -7.62 -20.25 -6.32
CA ARG A 57 -8.19 -20.23 -4.96
C ARG A 57 -7.19 -20.65 -3.89
N ILE A 58 -7.59 -20.51 -2.64
CA ILE A 58 -6.89 -21.05 -1.47
C ILE A 58 -7.81 -22.04 -0.76
N ASP A 59 -7.53 -23.34 -0.90
CA ASP A 59 -8.39 -24.41 -0.38
C ASP A 59 -8.46 -24.41 1.16
N GLU A 60 -7.33 -24.18 1.85
CA GLU A 60 -7.24 -24.22 3.33
C GLU A 60 -8.24 -23.29 4.03
N ILE A 61 -8.56 -22.15 3.41
CA ILE A 61 -9.42 -21.10 3.95
C ILE A 61 -10.66 -20.86 3.07
N SER A 62 -10.90 -21.74 2.10
CA SER A 62 -12.04 -21.64 1.17
C SER A 62 -12.16 -20.27 0.49
N LEU A 63 -11.03 -19.64 0.14
CA LEU A 63 -11.00 -18.29 -0.43
C LEU A 63 -10.94 -18.35 -1.96
N ASN A 64 -11.93 -17.76 -2.62
CA ASN A 64 -11.92 -17.61 -4.08
C ASN A 64 -11.08 -16.40 -4.50
N LEU A 65 -10.13 -16.63 -5.41
CA LEU A 65 -9.27 -15.59 -5.98
C LEU A 65 -9.37 -15.55 -7.51
N ASP A 66 -10.41 -16.16 -8.09
CA ASP A 66 -10.60 -16.30 -9.54
C ASP A 66 -11.04 -15.00 -10.22
N TYR A 67 -10.12 -14.05 -10.24
CA TYR A 67 -10.26 -12.76 -10.92
C TYR A 67 -9.24 -12.69 -12.06
N PRO A 68 -9.59 -12.10 -13.23
CA PRO A 68 -8.66 -12.01 -14.36
C PRO A 68 -7.28 -11.41 -13.99
N ASP A 69 -7.28 -10.37 -13.16
CA ASP A 69 -6.06 -9.70 -12.72
C ASP A 69 -5.17 -10.58 -11.85
N LEU A 70 -5.77 -11.34 -10.91
CA LEU A 70 -5.03 -12.26 -10.04
C LEU A 70 -4.59 -13.53 -10.76
N ASN A 71 -5.43 -14.07 -11.66
CA ASN A 71 -5.06 -15.19 -12.53
C ASN A 71 -3.80 -14.86 -13.33
N ASN A 72 -3.79 -13.69 -13.98
CA ASN A 72 -2.60 -13.23 -14.67
C ASN A 72 -1.43 -13.06 -13.70
N LEU A 73 -1.61 -12.33 -12.59
CA LEU A 73 -0.54 -12.03 -11.63
C LEU A 73 0.05 -13.25 -10.93
N PHE A 74 -0.71 -14.33 -10.73
CA PHE A 74 -0.30 -15.51 -9.97
C PHE A 74 -0.10 -16.77 -10.80
N GLN A 75 -0.23 -16.71 -12.14
CA GLN A 75 -0.12 -17.89 -13.04
C GLN A 75 1.15 -18.76 -12.85
N ASN A 76 2.27 -18.18 -12.41
CA ASN A 76 3.53 -18.90 -12.16
C ASN A 76 3.91 -18.95 -10.66
N CYS A 77 2.96 -18.65 -9.78
CA CYS A 77 3.17 -18.70 -8.34
C CYS A 77 2.73 -20.07 -7.79
N HIS A 78 3.35 -20.51 -6.70
CA HIS A 78 2.97 -21.76 -6.01
C HIS A 78 2.30 -21.48 -4.66
N ASP A 79 2.65 -20.35 -4.03
CA ASP A 79 2.06 -19.87 -2.80
C ASP A 79 1.63 -18.41 -2.95
N VAL A 80 0.77 -17.97 -2.04
CA VAL A 80 0.37 -16.57 -1.86
C VAL A 80 0.53 -16.15 -0.42
N VAL A 81 0.94 -14.91 -0.22
CA VAL A 81 0.95 -14.24 1.07
C VAL A 81 -0.19 -13.23 1.11
N ILE A 82 -1.03 -13.36 2.13
CA ILE A 82 -1.99 -12.33 2.52
C ILE A 82 -1.30 -11.48 3.58
N ILE A 83 -1.21 -10.16 3.36
CA ILE A 83 -0.53 -9.23 4.24
C ILE A 83 -1.44 -8.05 4.59
N GLY A 84 -1.30 -7.56 5.82
CA GLY A 84 -1.90 -6.32 6.30
C GLY A 84 -0.89 -5.50 7.07
N CYS A 85 -0.90 -4.18 6.88
CA CYS A 85 -0.04 -3.24 7.62
C CYS A 85 -0.78 -1.94 7.95
N THR A 86 -0.32 -1.23 8.99
CA THR A 86 -0.89 0.04 9.43
C THR A 86 0.17 0.93 10.09
N LEU A 87 0.03 2.25 9.98
CA LEU A 87 0.79 3.22 10.80
C LEU A 87 0.19 3.46 12.19
N GLY A 88 -0.99 2.90 12.46
CA GLY A 88 -1.68 3.02 13.73
C GLY A 88 -2.55 4.26 13.87
N LEU A 89 -3.40 4.26 14.91
CA LEU A 89 -4.45 5.25 15.11
C LEU A 89 -3.92 6.65 15.46
N GLN A 90 -2.66 6.78 15.90
CA GLN A 90 -2.09 8.08 16.24
C GLN A 90 -1.90 8.96 15.00
N VAL A 91 -1.48 8.38 13.88
CA VAL A 91 -1.34 9.09 12.60
C VAL A 91 -2.71 9.55 12.10
N GLU A 92 -3.75 8.72 12.25
CA GLU A 92 -5.14 9.08 11.92
C GLU A 92 -5.60 10.30 12.73
N LYS A 93 -5.44 10.25 14.05
CA LYS A 93 -5.82 11.35 14.95
C LYS A 93 -5.10 12.64 14.60
N ARG A 94 -3.82 12.56 14.25
CA ARG A 94 -3.02 13.72 13.87
C ARG A 94 -3.45 14.31 12.54
N SER A 95 -3.72 13.48 11.54
CA SER A 95 -4.25 13.92 10.24
C SER A 95 -5.59 14.64 10.42
N HIS A 96 -6.49 14.05 11.22
CA HIS A 96 -7.76 14.68 11.55
C HIS A 96 -7.58 16.00 12.31
N TYR A 97 -6.67 16.07 13.29
CA TYR A 97 -6.36 17.32 13.98
C TYR A 97 -5.94 18.43 13.00
N TYR A 98 -5.00 18.15 12.09
CA TYR A 98 -4.56 19.15 11.12
C TYR A 98 -5.67 19.57 10.17
N SER A 99 -6.59 18.67 9.79
CA SER A 99 -7.71 19.04 8.92
C SER A 99 -8.60 20.17 9.48
N HIS A 100 -8.61 20.36 10.80
CA HIS A 100 -9.37 21.43 11.47
C HIS A 100 -8.58 22.72 11.70
N ILE A 101 -7.26 22.64 11.80
CA ILE A 101 -6.43 23.79 12.22
C ILE A 101 -5.51 24.34 11.12
N ASP A 102 -5.12 23.50 10.16
CA ASP A 102 -4.21 23.84 9.07
C ASP A 102 -4.39 22.84 7.91
N MET A 103 -5.22 23.23 6.94
CA MET A 103 -5.53 22.39 5.77
C MET A 103 -4.31 22.10 4.90
N THR A 104 -3.37 23.05 4.81
CA THR A 104 -2.13 22.86 4.05
C THR A 104 -1.27 21.80 4.70
N LYS A 105 -1.05 21.91 6.02
CA LYS A 105 -0.32 20.89 6.78
C LYS A 105 -1.04 19.55 6.76
N ALA A 106 -2.37 19.52 6.83
CA ALA A 106 -3.16 18.28 6.73
C ALA A 106 -2.88 17.54 5.42
N THR A 107 -2.89 18.26 4.30
CA THR A 107 -2.65 17.69 2.97
C THR A 107 -1.23 17.14 2.84
N ILE A 108 -0.24 17.88 3.34
CA ILE A 108 1.18 17.46 3.32
C ILE A 108 1.39 16.26 4.23
N PHE A 109 0.85 16.30 5.45
CA PHE A 109 0.92 15.22 6.41
C PHE A 109 0.29 13.94 5.86
N ASP A 110 -0.85 14.03 5.19
CA ASP A 110 -1.52 12.89 4.55
C ASP A 110 -0.68 12.26 3.42
N ALA A 111 -0.08 13.09 2.57
CA ALA A 111 0.81 12.66 1.50
C ALA A 111 2.07 11.97 2.05
N VAL A 112 2.68 12.56 3.09
CA VAL A 112 3.84 11.98 3.77
C VAL A 112 3.47 10.66 4.45
N ALA A 113 2.34 10.58 5.15
CA ALA A 113 1.90 9.36 5.81
C ALA A 113 1.63 8.22 4.82
N SER A 114 1.04 8.53 3.66
CA SER A 114 0.83 7.55 2.58
C SER A 114 2.16 7.01 2.05
N SER A 115 3.11 7.91 1.79
CA SER A 115 4.45 7.56 1.34
C SER A 115 5.23 6.74 2.39
N PHE A 116 5.15 7.14 3.66
CA PHE A 116 5.80 6.46 4.78
C PHE A 116 5.29 5.02 4.93
N LEU A 117 3.97 4.82 4.86
CA LEU A 117 3.35 3.49 4.90
C LEU A 117 3.86 2.60 3.76
N GLU A 118 3.96 3.12 2.55
CA GLU A 118 4.45 2.37 1.41
C GLU A 118 5.91 1.95 1.55
N VAL A 119 6.77 2.87 1.99
CA VAL A 119 8.20 2.58 2.22
C VAL A 119 8.34 1.51 3.29
N GLN A 120 7.70 1.68 4.45
CA GLN A 120 7.75 0.72 5.55
C GLN A 120 7.20 -0.65 5.15
N CYS A 121 6.10 -0.69 4.39
CA CYS A 121 5.52 -1.94 3.93
C CYS A 121 6.45 -2.66 2.94
N ASN A 122 7.08 -1.93 2.01
CA ASN A 122 8.04 -2.51 1.07
C ASN A 122 9.29 -3.03 1.79
N GLU A 123 9.81 -2.30 2.79
CA GLU A 123 10.93 -2.74 3.64
C GLU A 123 10.56 -4.03 4.37
N TYR A 124 9.43 -4.05 5.07
CA TYR A 124 8.93 -5.24 5.78
C TYR A 124 8.80 -6.45 4.85
N GLU A 125 8.23 -6.28 3.65
CA GLU A 125 8.11 -7.38 2.70
C GLU A 125 9.46 -7.88 2.18
N ASN A 126 10.44 -7.00 1.99
CA ASN A 126 11.77 -7.41 1.54
C ASN A 126 12.51 -8.20 2.62
N GLU A 127 12.28 -7.88 3.89
CA GLU A 127 12.85 -8.60 5.02
C GLU A 127 12.18 -9.96 5.24
N GLN A 128 10.85 -10.03 5.13
CA GLN A 128 10.11 -11.24 5.46
C GLN A 128 9.93 -12.21 4.27
N LEU A 129 9.87 -11.70 3.04
CA LEU A 129 9.54 -12.49 1.84
C LEU A 129 10.77 -12.65 0.94
N ILE A 130 11.68 -13.54 1.35
CA ILE A 130 12.90 -13.86 0.61
C ILE A 130 12.56 -14.67 -0.65
N GLY A 131 13.13 -14.28 -1.78
CA GLY A 131 13.02 -15.00 -3.06
C GLY A 131 12.16 -14.29 -4.10
N LYS A 132 11.80 -15.03 -5.16
CA LYS A 132 10.99 -14.51 -6.27
C LYS A 132 9.56 -14.28 -5.81
N ARG A 133 9.08 -13.04 -5.97
CA ARG A 133 7.71 -12.65 -5.64
C ARG A 133 7.15 -11.64 -6.62
N THR A 134 5.82 -11.54 -6.67
CA THR A 134 5.11 -10.48 -7.38
C THR A 134 5.14 -9.17 -6.58
N PHE A 135 4.70 -8.07 -7.18
CA PHE A 135 4.30 -6.90 -6.40
C PHE A 135 3.07 -7.21 -5.54
N ARG A 136 2.87 -6.43 -4.46
CA ARG A 136 1.66 -6.46 -3.62
C ARG A 136 0.46 -5.93 -4.40
N PHE A 137 -0.52 -6.80 -4.63
CA PHE A 137 -1.81 -6.44 -5.19
C PHE A 137 -2.79 -6.13 -4.06
N CYS A 138 -3.39 -4.95 -4.07
CA CYS A 138 -4.42 -4.58 -3.09
C CYS A 138 -5.82 -4.73 -3.73
N PRO A 139 -6.83 -5.26 -3.02
CA PRO A 139 -8.21 -5.28 -3.53
C PRO A 139 -8.77 -3.88 -3.80
N GLY A 140 -9.73 -3.77 -4.73
CA GLY A 140 -10.29 -2.51 -5.22
C GLY A 140 -9.65 -2.01 -6.52
N TYR A 141 -8.60 -2.66 -7.01
CA TYR A 141 -8.02 -2.44 -8.34
C TYR A 141 -8.55 -3.47 -9.35
N GLY A 142 -8.73 -3.05 -10.60
CA GLY A 142 -9.12 -3.94 -11.69
C GLY A 142 -10.51 -4.54 -11.50
N ARG A 143 -10.63 -5.85 -11.72
CA ARG A 143 -11.86 -6.64 -11.48
C ARG A 143 -11.92 -7.24 -10.08
N VAL A 144 -10.98 -6.93 -9.20
CA VAL A 144 -10.95 -7.45 -7.83
C VAL A 144 -11.74 -6.52 -6.90
N PRO A 145 -12.85 -6.99 -6.30
CA PRO A 145 -13.72 -6.18 -5.46
C PRO A 145 -13.01 -5.69 -4.20
N ILE A 146 -13.35 -4.48 -3.73
CA ILE A 146 -12.79 -3.91 -2.49
C ILE A 146 -13.27 -4.68 -1.26
N GLU A 147 -14.42 -5.35 -1.36
CA GLU A 147 -15.03 -6.21 -0.34
C GLU A 147 -14.10 -7.34 0.10
N LEU A 148 -13.24 -7.82 -0.80
CA LEU A 148 -12.25 -8.86 -0.50
C LEU A 148 -11.34 -8.46 0.67
N ASN A 149 -11.14 -7.16 0.92
CA ASN A 149 -10.41 -6.69 2.10
C ASN A 149 -10.98 -7.23 3.42
N LYS A 150 -12.30 -7.41 3.54
CA LYS A 150 -12.94 -7.95 4.76
C LYS A 150 -12.49 -9.39 5.03
N GLU A 151 -12.53 -10.24 4.01
CA GLU A 151 -12.10 -11.63 4.10
C GLU A 151 -10.60 -11.74 4.39
N LEU A 152 -9.77 -11.00 3.65
CA LEU A 152 -8.32 -11.00 3.85
C LEU A 152 -7.93 -10.52 5.24
N ALA A 153 -8.54 -9.43 5.71
CA ALA A 153 -8.30 -8.87 7.04
C ALA A 153 -8.70 -9.82 8.16
N PHE A 154 -9.79 -10.58 7.98
CA PHE A 154 -10.22 -11.62 8.90
C PHE A 154 -9.23 -12.78 8.95
N ILE A 155 -8.81 -13.30 7.79
CA ILE A 155 -7.88 -14.43 7.67
C ILE A 155 -6.56 -14.18 8.41
N ILE A 156 -6.00 -12.97 8.27
CA ILE A 156 -4.73 -12.60 8.91
C ILE A 156 -4.89 -12.12 10.37
N GLU A 157 -6.11 -12.15 10.92
CA GLU A 157 -6.44 -11.66 12.26
C GLU A 157 -5.99 -10.20 12.49
N SER A 158 -6.13 -9.35 11.47
CA SER A 158 -5.57 -8.00 11.45
C SER A 158 -6.05 -7.12 12.62
N SER A 159 -7.31 -7.21 13.02
CA SER A 159 -7.86 -6.45 14.16
C SER A 159 -7.16 -6.82 15.47
N LYS A 160 -6.98 -8.11 15.74
CA LYS A 160 -6.37 -8.62 16.97
C LYS A 160 -4.86 -8.39 17.00
N LYS A 161 -4.17 -8.60 15.87
CA LYS A 161 -2.71 -8.56 15.80
C LYS A 161 -2.16 -7.15 15.63
N ILE A 162 -2.80 -6.33 14.81
CA ILE A 162 -2.27 -5.01 14.43
C ILE A 162 -3.26 -3.85 14.63
N GLY A 163 -4.50 -4.13 15.05
CA GLY A 163 -5.51 -3.09 15.26
C GLY A 163 -6.12 -2.53 13.97
N LEU A 164 -5.93 -3.21 12.84
CA LEU A 164 -6.50 -2.85 11.54
C LEU A 164 -7.87 -3.52 11.39
N THR A 165 -8.88 -2.74 11.03
CA THR A 165 -10.25 -3.21 10.79
C THR A 165 -10.74 -2.75 9.43
N VAL A 166 -11.73 -3.45 8.87
CA VAL A 166 -12.42 -3.02 7.64
C VAL A 166 -13.84 -2.61 8.03
N GLN A 167 -14.18 -1.36 7.76
CA GLN A 167 -15.51 -0.82 8.06
C GLN A 167 -16.58 -1.40 7.13
N GLU A 168 -17.86 -1.17 7.44
CA GLU A 168 -18.97 -1.57 6.58
C GLU A 168 -18.83 -1.02 5.16
N SER A 169 -18.35 0.23 5.03
CA SER A 169 -18.01 0.92 3.79
C SER A 169 -16.82 0.34 3.01
N ASN A 170 -16.23 -0.76 3.49
CA ASN A 170 -15.00 -1.37 2.98
C ASN A 170 -13.72 -0.51 3.14
N ILE A 171 -13.82 0.60 3.88
CA ILE A 171 -12.67 1.46 4.20
C ILE A 171 -11.87 0.85 5.37
N LEU A 172 -10.54 0.87 5.26
CA LEU A 172 -9.66 0.42 6.34
C LEU A 172 -9.59 1.47 7.47
N LEU A 173 -9.57 1.00 8.72
CA LEU A 173 -9.33 1.83 9.90
C LEU A 173 -8.21 1.21 10.74
N PRO A 174 -7.10 1.93 11.00
CA PRO A 174 -6.75 3.30 10.58
C PRO A 174 -6.68 3.49 9.05
N GLN A 175 -6.86 4.71 8.51
CA GLN A 175 -6.89 4.92 7.05
C GLN A 175 -5.51 4.73 6.40
N LYS A 176 -4.44 5.04 7.12
CA LYS A 176 -3.06 4.75 6.68
C LYS A 176 -2.70 3.29 6.96
N SER A 177 -3.39 2.43 6.23
CA SER A 177 -3.26 0.98 6.27
C SER A 177 -3.35 0.38 4.87
N MET A 178 -2.83 -0.83 4.70
CA MET A 178 -2.99 -1.61 3.47
C MET A 178 -3.31 -3.07 3.79
N VAL A 179 -4.08 -3.69 2.90
CA VAL A 179 -4.30 -5.14 2.84
C VAL A 179 -4.04 -5.58 1.41
N GLY A 180 -3.32 -6.68 1.23
CA GLY A 180 -2.95 -7.14 -0.10
C GLY A 180 -2.49 -8.59 -0.18
N LEU A 181 -2.27 -9.00 -1.42
CA LEU A 181 -1.87 -10.33 -1.86
C LEU A 181 -0.52 -10.25 -2.58
N ILE A 182 0.38 -11.18 -2.29
CA ILE A 182 1.70 -11.29 -2.92
C ILE A 182 1.90 -12.75 -3.33
N GLY A 183 2.07 -13.00 -4.62
CA GLY A 183 2.39 -14.34 -5.14
C GLY A 183 3.87 -14.65 -4.95
N LEU A 184 4.17 -15.89 -4.58
CA LEU A 184 5.54 -16.40 -4.43
C LEU A 184 5.86 -17.39 -5.54
N GLY A 185 7.06 -17.29 -6.12
CA GLY A 185 7.57 -18.15 -7.19
C GLY A 185 7.87 -17.44 -8.51
N ASP A 186 7.19 -16.32 -8.78
CA ASP A 186 7.36 -15.54 -10.00
C ASP A 186 8.11 -14.23 -9.72
N ASN A 187 8.95 -13.76 -10.65
CA ASN A 187 9.72 -12.53 -10.50
C ASN A 187 9.03 -11.34 -11.17
N ARG A 188 7.82 -11.01 -10.71
CA ARG A 188 7.03 -9.84 -11.18
C ARG A 188 6.91 -8.76 -10.10
N LYS A 189 7.99 -8.56 -9.35
CA LYS A 189 8.08 -7.55 -8.29
C LYS A 189 8.07 -6.13 -8.86
N GLU A 190 8.72 -5.95 -10.01
CA GLU A 190 8.78 -4.66 -10.69
C GLU A 190 7.46 -4.35 -11.37
N LYS A 191 6.91 -3.18 -11.05
CA LYS A 191 5.70 -2.66 -11.70
C LYS A 191 6.10 -2.02 -13.02
N THR A 192 5.29 -2.21 -14.06
CA THR A 192 5.47 -1.51 -15.34
C THR A 192 4.17 -0.85 -15.77
N CYS A 193 4.28 0.30 -16.45
CA CYS A 193 3.11 0.96 -17.03
C CYS A 193 2.49 0.18 -18.19
N GLN A 194 3.23 -0.72 -18.85
CA GLN A 194 2.80 -1.41 -20.08
C GLN A 194 1.51 -2.22 -19.86
N ASN A 195 1.41 -2.89 -18.71
CA ASN A 195 0.26 -3.72 -18.35
C ASN A 195 -0.54 -3.11 -17.18
N CYS A 196 -0.45 -1.79 -16.99
CA CYS A 196 -1.12 -1.12 -15.88
C CYS A 196 -2.61 -0.92 -16.17
N LEU A 197 -3.46 -1.28 -15.20
CA LEU A 197 -4.91 -1.11 -15.25
C LEU A 197 -5.35 0.34 -15.47
N HIS A 198 -4.53 1.31 -15.07
CA HIS A 198 -4.81 2.73 -15.19
C HIS A 198 -4.10 3.42 -16.37
N ILE A 199 -3.52 2.66 -17.31
CA ILE A 199 -2.66 3.25 -18.37
C ILE A 199 -3.33 4.39 -19.17
N LYS A 200 -4.66 4.31 -19.38
CA LYS A 200 -5.44 5.30 -20.13
C LYS A 200 -5.62 6.62 -19.38
N ASP A 201 -5.84 6.57 -18.07
CA ASP A 201 -6.25 7.73 -17.26
C ASP A 201 -5.25 8.14 -16.16
N CYS A 202 -4.10 7.47 -16.08
CA CYS A 202 -3.09 7.71 -15.05
C CYS A 202 -2.51 9.14 -15.10
N ASN A 203 -2.77 9.91 -14.05
CA ASN A 203 -2.25 11.27 -13.89
C ASN A 203 -0.72 11.32 -13.79
N PHE A 204 -0.07 10.31 -13.21
CA PHE A 204 1.40 10.23 -13.19
C PHE A 204 1.96 10.14 -14.60
N ARG A 205 1.40 9.26 -15.44
CA ARG A 205 1.84 9.10 -16.83
C ARG A 205 1.60 10.35 -17.66
N LYS A 206 0.46 11.03 -17.48
CA LYS A 206 0.15 12.32 -18.13
C LYS A 206 1.19 13.40 -17.78
N ARG A 207 1.81 13.29 -16.60
CA ARG A 207 2.90 14.14 -16.11
C ARG A 207 4.29 13.49 -16.30
N GLY A 208 4.46 12.51 -17.18
CA GLY A 208 5.78 11.89 -17.42
C GLY A 208 6.40 11.14 -16.22
N GLN A 209 5.64 10.88 -15.16
CA GLN A 209 6.06 10.20 -13.93
C GLN A 209 5.50 8.77 -13.84
N THR A 210 6.03 7.98 -12.91
CA THR A 210 5.52 6.64 -12.55
C THR A 210 5.10 6.59 -11.09
N CYS A 211 4.05 5.82 -10.77
CA CYS A 211 3.60 5.56 -9.39
C CYS A 211 4.47 4.54 -8.66
N TYR A 212 5.43 3.94 -9.36
CA TYR A 212 6.43 3.04 -8.80
C TYR A 212 7.81 3.68 -8.96
N ALA A 213 8.72 3.35 -8.04
CA ALA A 213 10.12 3.70 -8.18
C ALA A 213 10.71 2.92 -9.37
N LYS A 214 11.46 3.60 -10.23
CA LYS A 214 12.37 2.95 -11.17
C LYS A 214 13.69 2.80 -10.43
N ASP A 215 14.23 1.59 -10.41
CA ASP A 215 15.61 1.38 -9.97
C ASP A 215 16.58 1.98 -11.00
#